data_AF-A0A7T1I3X5-F1
#
_entry.id   AF-A0A7T1I3X5-F1
#
_cell.length_a   1.000
_cell.length_b   1.000
_cell.length_c   1.000
_cell.angle_alpha   90.00
_cell.angle_beta   90.00
_cell.angle_gamma   90.00
#
_symmetry.space_group_name_H-M   'P 1'
#
loop_
_entity.id
_entity.type
_entity.pdbx_description
1 polymer ?
#
loop_
_entity_poly.entity_id
_entity_poly.type
_entity_poly.pdbx_seq_one_letter_code
_entity_poly.pdbx_strand_id
1 'polypeptide(L)'
;MPHPLIPDLLQLAAPVASTLALEVRDVRLHTHRIPLTLQVVVQRSDGADINLDECAGLSGPLGEAIEASGLLTEAYVLEITSPGIGEDLHDDRDFRSFRGFPVEVSFHDPKGLRTSLEGLLLERDATDVRLNQRGRTVRIPRDAVIRVRLITPDGSA
;
A
#
# COMPACT_ATOMS: atom_id res chain seq x y z
N MET A 1 15.50 10.87 -5.72
CA MET A 1 14.75 12.11 -5.39
C MET A 1 13.42 12.04 -6.13
N PRO A 2 12.28 12.37 -5.47
CA PRO A 2 11.00 12.45 -6.16
C PRO A 2 11.05 13.52 -7.25
N HIS A 3 10.41 13.26 -8.39
CA HIS A 3 10.37 14.19 -9.51
C HIS A 3 9.61 15.47 -9.09
N PRO A 4 10.05 16.69 -9.49
CA PRO A 4 9.45 17.95 -9.03
C PRO A 4 7.95 18.09 -9.32
N LEU A 5 7.44 17.36 -10.31
CA LEU A 5 6.03 17.38 -10.73
C LEU A 5 5.10 16.49 -9.88
N ILE A 6 5.63 15.60 -9.05
CA ILE A 6 4.83 14.68 -8.22
C ILE A 6 3.81 15.41 -7.33
N PRO A 7 4.14 16.49 -6.59
CA PRO A 7 3.16 17.19 -5.77
C PRO A 7 2.01 17.78 -6.59
N ASP A 8 2.29 18.41 -7.73
CA ASP A 8 1.25 18.98 -8.60
C ASP A 8 0.35 17.89 -9.21
N LEU A 9 0.94 16.78 -9.64
CA LEU A 9 0.20 15.62 -10.15
C LEU A 9 -0.70 14.99 -9.07
N LEU A 10 -0.23 14.93 -7.83
CA LEU A 10 -1.05 14.49 -6.68
C LEU A 10 -2.25 15.42 -6.46
N GLN A 11 -2.02 16.74 -6.46
CA GLN A 11 -3.09 17.72 -6.29
C GLN A 11 -4.12 17.69 -7.42
N LEU A 12 -3.69 17.37 -8.64
CA LEU A 12 -4.56 17.20 -9.80
C LEU A 12 -5.34 15.89 -9.75
N ALA A 13 -4.69 14.78 -9.38
CA ALA A 13 -5.29 13.45 -9.40
C ALA A 13 -6.30 13.23 -8.26
N ALA A 14 -6.06 13.82 -7.08
CA ALA A 14 -6.91 13.66 -5.90
C ALA A 14 -8.40 14.02 -6.14
N PRO A 15 -8.76 15.19 -6.70
CA PRO A 15 -10.16 15.53 -6.94
C PRO A 15 -10.81 14.62 -7.99
N VAL A 16 -10.07 14.20 -9.03
CA VAL A 16 -10.60 13.30 -10.08
C VAL A 16 -10.93 11.94 -9.48
N ALA A 17 -10.01 11.34 -8.71
CA ALA A 17 -10.24 10.08 -8.03
C ALA A 17 -11.42 10.13 -7.04
N SER A 18 -11.56 11.25 -6.33
CA SER A 18 -12.64 11.44 -5.34
C SER A 18 -14.03 11.37 -5.97
N THR A 19 -14.20 11.76 -7.25
CA THR A 19 -15.50 11.65 -7.95
C THR A 19 -15.97 10.20 -8.14
N LEU A 20 -15.03 9.25 -8.10
CA LEU A 20 -15.26 7.82 -8.24
C LEU A 20 -15.19 7.08 -6.90
N ALA A 21 -15.22 7.81 -5.77
CA ALA A 21 -15.01 7.27 -4.43
C ALA A 21 -13.64 6.56 -4.25
N LEU A 22 -12.64 6.98 -5.03
CA LEU A 22 -11.26 6.51 -4.94
C LEU A 22 -10.37 7.57 -4.27
N GLU A 23 -9.33 7.11 -3.57
CA GLU A 23 -8.29 7.94 -2.98
C GLU A 23 -6.94 7.65 -3.63
N VAL A 24 -6.20 8.71 -3.96
CA VAL A 24 -4.83 8.59 -4.46
C VAL A 24 -3.88 8.37 -3.29
N ARG A 25 -3.16 7.24 -3.33
CA ARG A 25 -2.22 6.84 -2.29
C ARG A 25 -0.78 7.23 -2.61
N ASP A 26 -0.42 7.15 -3.88
CA ASP A 26 0.93 7.47 -4.34
C ASP A 26 0.92 7.83 -5.83
N VAL A 27 1.90 8.62 -6.26
CA VAL A 27 2.11 8.98 -7.67
C VAL A 27 3.59 8.84 -7.98
N ARG A 28 3.91 8.07 -9.02
CA ARG A 28 5.29 7.77 -9.42
C ARG A 28 5.50 8.09 -10.88
N LEU A 29 6.60 8.79 -11.17
CA LEU A 29 7.03 9.08 -12.53
C LEU A 29 8.24 8.23 -12.89
N HIS A 30 8.06 7.25 -13.76
CA HIS A 30 9.11 6.37 -14.25
C HIS A 30 9.74 6.94 -15.52
N THR A 31 10.64 7.92 -15.35
CA THR A 31 11.34 8.60 -16.45
C THR A 31 12.36 7.72 -17.20
N HIS A 32 12.67 6.55 -16.66
CA HIS A 32 13.57 5.57 -17.31
C HIS A 32 12.85 4.70 -18.35
N ARG A 33 11.52 4.74 -18.42
CA ARG A 33 10.71 4.03 -19.42
C ARG A 33 10.50 4.93 -20.64
N ILE A 34 10.37 4.33 -21.82
CA ILE A 34 10.18 5.04 -23.10
C ILE A 34 8.96 4.44 -23.83
N PRO A 35 7.85 5.18 -23.99
CA PRO A 35 7.58 6.50 -23.40
C PRO A 35 7.54 6.45 -21.86
N LEU A 36 7.64 7.62 -21.22
CA LEU A 36 7.68 7.72 -19.76
C LEU A 36 6.40 7.13 -19.16
N THR A 37 6.44 6.66 -17.92
CA THR A 37 5.24 6.10 -17.29
C THR A 37 4.84 6.86 -16.04
N LEU A 38 3.66 7.45 -16.06
CA LEU A 38 3.01 8.02 -14.88
C LEU A 38 2.16 6.94 -14.24
N GLN A 39 2.59 6.44 -13.10
CA GLN A 39 1.84 5.48 -12.31
C GLN A 39 1.11 6.20 -11.18
N VAL A 40 -0.18 5.95 -11.07
CA VAL A 40 -1.05 6.49 -10.01
C VAL A 40 -1.60 5.31 -9.22
N VAL A 41 -1.22 5.25 -7.96
CA VAL A 41 -1.66 4.23 -7.02
C VAL A 41 -2.92 4.73 -6.33
N VAL A 42 -4.04 4.03 -6.49
CA VAL A 42 -5.34 4.41 -5.94
C VAL A 42 -5.98 3.27 -5.16
N GLN A 43 -6.83 3.61 -4.20
CA GLN A 43 -7.59 2.65 -3.39
C GLN A 43 -9.01 3.16 -3.20
N ARG A 44 -9.98 2.29 -2.88
CA ARG A 44 -11.32 2.79 -2.53
C ARG A 44 -11.26 3.57 -1.22
N SER A 45 -12.09 4.61 -1.09
CA SER A 45 -12.11 5.46 0.13
C SER A 45 -12.45 4.66 1.40
N ASP A 46 -13.14 3.53 1.26
CA ASP A 46 -13.45 2.58 2.34
C ASP A 46 -12.28 1.64 2.71
N GLY A 47 -11.19 1.65 1.95
CA GLY A 47 -10.04 0.77 2.13
C GLY A 47 -10.13 -0.59 1.44
N ALA A 48 -11.22 -0.82 0.71
CA ALA A 48 -11.38 -2.00 -0.13
C ALA A 48 -10.51 -1.95 -1.40
N ASP A 49 -10.25 -3.14 -1.97
CA ASP A 49 -9.67 -3.32 -3.29
C ASP A 49 -10.48 -2.58 -4.36
N ILE A 50 -9.76 -1.96 -5.31
CA ILE A 50 -10.35 -1.50 -6.56
C ILE A 50 -10.41 -2.67 -7.54
N ASN A 51 -11.48 -2.75 -8.32
CA ASN A 51 -11.56 -3.68 -9.43
C ASN A 51 -11.04 -3.07 -10.75
N LEU A 52 -10.93 -3.89 -11.79
CA LEU A 52 -10.42 -3.45 -13.10
C LEU A 52 -11.29 -2.37 -13.75
N ASP A 53 -12.60 -2.40 -13.53
CA ASP A 53 -13.55 -1.43 -14.07
C ASP A 53 -13.38 -0.06 -13.41
N GLU A 54 -13.15 -0.01 -12.10
CA GLU A 54 -12.81 1.21 -11.37
C GLU A 54 -11.49 1.82 -11.85
N CYS A 55 -10.46 0.99 -12.09
CA CYS A 55 -9.20 1.44 -12.70
C CYS A 55 -9.42 2.05 -14.09
N ALA A 56 -10.21 1.37 -14.93
CA ALA A 56 -10.50 1.83 -16.28
C ALA A 56 -11.30 3.14 -16.25
N GLY A 57 -12.29 3.24 -15.36
CA GLY A 57 -13.12 4.42 -15.14
C GLY A 57 -12.33 5.66 -14.71
N LEU A 58 -11.23 5.50 -13.97
CA LEU A 58 -10.35 6.61 -13.59
C LEU A 58 -9.40 7.03 -14.72
N SER A 59 -8.94 6.08 -15.54
CA SER A 59 -7.86 6.34 -16.51
C SER A 59 -8.19 7.43 -17.55
N GLY A 60 -9.43 7.44 -18.07
CA GLY A 60 -9.89 8.45 -19.04
C GLY A 60 -9.92 9.86 -18.44
N PRO A 61 -10.77 10.12 -17.41
CA PRO A 61 -10.89 11.44 -16.79
C PRO A 61 -9.57 11.97 -16.24
N LEU A 62 -8.71 11.10 -15.69
CA LEU A 62 -7.42 11.51 -15.17
C LEU A 62 -6.45 11.90 -16.30
N GLY A 63 -6.44 11.14 -17.40
CA GLY A 63 -5.68 11.49 -18.59
C GLY A 63 -6.09 12.87 -19.13
N GLU A 64 -7.40 13.12 -19.28
CA GLU A 64 -7.92 14.42 -19.74
C GLU A 64 -7.51 15.57 -18.81
N ALA A 65 -7.58 15.37 -17.49
CA ALA A 65 -7.15 16.37 -16.52
C ALA A 65 -5.64 16.70 -16.64
N ILE A 66 -4.80 15.68 -16.85
CA ILE A 66 -3.36 15.83 -17.03
C ILE A 66 -3.06 16.61 -18.31
N GLU A 67 -3.68 16.23 -19.44
CA GLU A 67 -3.53 16.95 -20.71
C GLU A 67 -3.94 18.42 -20.59
N ALA A 68 -5.09 18.69 -19.94
CA ALA A 68 -5.59 20.06 -19.75
C ALA A 68 -4.69 20.91 -18.84
N SER A 69 -4.01 20.27 -17.88
CA SER A 69 -3.08 20.96 -16.96
C SER A 69 -1.77 21.39 -17.63
N GLY A 70 -1.36 20.71 -18.71
CA GLY A 70 -0.07 20.92 -19.36
C GLY A 70 1.16 20.55 -18.50
N LEU A 71 0.98 19.82 -17.39
CA LEU A 71 2.07 19.43 -16.49
C LEU A 71 3.06 18.45 -17.14
N LEU A 72 2.58 17.60 -18.04
CA LEU A 72 3.40 16.65 -18.79
C LEU A 72 3.39 17.04 -20.28
N THR A 73 4.55 17.44 -20.79
CA THR A 73 4.74 17.82 -22.20
C THR A 73 5.32 16.70 -23.07
N GLU A 74 5.85 15.65 -22.44
CA GLU A 74 6.45 14.50 -23.11
C GLU A 74 5.42 13.37 -23.28
N ALA A 75 5.60 12.50 -24.27
CA ALA A 75 4.74 11.33 -24.43
C ALA A 75 4.83 10.40 -23.22
N TYR A 76 3.69 9.98 -22.69
CA TYR A 76 3.61 9.12 -21.50
C TYR A 76 2.57 8.00 -21.63
N VAL A 77 2.73 7.00 -20.76
CA VAL A 77 1.71 5.98 -20.45
C VAL A 77 1.16 6.29 -19.07
N LEU A 78 -0.17 6.33 -18.94
CA LEU A 78 -0.85 6.39 -17.65
C LEU A 78 -1.15 4.97 -17.15
N GLU A 79 -0.60 4.62 -15.99
CA GLU A 79 -0.89 3.35 -15.31
C GLU A 79 -1.70 3.64 -14.03
N ILE A 80 -2.93 3.14 -13.97
CA ILE A 80 -3.74 3.13 -12.74
C ILE A 80 -3.58 1.79 -12.07
N THR A 81 -3.17 1.80 -10.80
CA THR A 81 -2.93 0.55 -10.05
C THR A 81 -3.48 0.65 -8.64
N SER A 82 -3.87 -0.50 -8.08
CA SER A 82 -4.14 -0.62 -6.65
C SER A 82 -2.84 -0.54 -5.86
N PRO A 83 -2.83 -0.12 -4.58
CA PRO A 83 -1.68 -0.37 -3.72
C PRO A 83 -1.35 -1.85 -3.76
N GLY A 84 -0.16 -2.14 -4.31
CA GLY A 84 0.39 -3.48 -4.27
C GLY A 84 0.50 -3.94 -2.82
N ILE A 85 0.57 -5.26 -2.64
CA ILE A 85 0.88 -5.81 -1.34
C ILE A 85 2.34 -5.44 -1.05
N GLY A 86 2.54 -4.46 -0.17
CA GLY A 86 3.87 -4.18 0.36
C GLY A 86 4.37 -5.37 1.17
N GLU A 87 5.70 -5.44 1.36
CA GLU A 87 6.23 -6.36 2.38
C GLU A 87 5.68 -5.99 3.76
N ASP A 88 5.22 -4.78 3.97
CA ASP A 88 4.61 -4.31 5.20
C ASP A 88 3.09 -4.38 5.15
N LEU A 89 2.52 -4.96 6.22
CA LEU A 89 1.08 -5.02 6.42
C LEU A 89 0.64 -3.77 7.17
N HIS A 90 -0.18 -2.94 6.53
CA HIS A 90 -0.65 -1.68 7.10
C HIS A 90 -2.14 -1.73 7.44
N ASP A 91 -2.97 -2.16 6.50
CA ASP A 91 -4.42 -2.08 6.59
C ASP A 91 -5.06 -3.43 6.93
N ASP A 92 -6.30 -3.44 7.43
CA ASP A 92 -6.99 -4.69 7.81
C ASP A 92 -7.10 -5.68 6.63
N ARG A 93 -7.14 -5.16 5.41
CA ARG A 93 -7.03 -5.96 4.17
C ARG A 93 -5.77 -6.80 4.16
N ASP A 94 -4.61 -6.19 4.39
CA ASP A 94 -3.31 -6.88 4.34
C ASP A 94 -3.28 -7.99 5.39
N PHE A 95 -3.71 -7.68 6.62
CA PHE A 95 -3.75 -8.68 7.70
C PHE A 95 -4.71 -9.84 7.43
N ARG A 96 -5.82 -9.61 6.70
CA ARG A 96 -6.75 -10.67 6.27
C ARG A 96 -6.16 -11.51 5.15
N SER A 97 -5.59 -10.88 4.12
CA SER A 97 -5.02 -11.55 2.96
C SER A 97 -3.82 -12.42 3.32
N PHE A 98 -3.03 -12.00 4.30
CA PHE A 98 -1.81 -12.70 4.73
C PHE A 98 -1.99 -13.53 5.99
N ARG A 99 -3.23 -13.83 6.38
CA ARG A 99 -3.49 -14.79 7.44
C ARG A 99 -2.85 -16.15 7.10
N GLY A 100 -2.07 -16.67 8.03
CA GLY A 100 -1.32 -17.91 7.90
C GLY A 100 0.07 -17.76 7.29
N PHE A 101 0.44 -16.57 6.81
CA PHE A 101 1.78 -16.32 6.26
C PHE A 101 2.78 -15.95 7.36
N PRO A 102 4.07 -16.29 7.18
CA PRO A 102 5.12 -15.88 8.10
C PRO A 102 5.33 -14.37 8.06
N VAL A 103 5.37 -13.76 9.25
CA VAL A 103 5.59 -12.33 9.46
C VAL A 103 6.59 -12.08 10.59
N GLU A 104 7.28 -10.95 10.52
CA GLU A 104 7.99 -10.33 11.64
C GLU A 104 7.16 -9.15 12.16
N VAL A 105 6.88 -9.13 13.47
CA VAL A 105 6.25 -7.99 14.15
C VAL A 105 7.30 -7.28 14.98
N SER A 106 7.60 -6.03 14.65
CA SER A 106 8.38 -5.11 15.48
C SER A 106 7.46 -4.36 16.45
N PHE A 107 7.78 -4.36 17.73
CA PHE A 107 6.98 -3.71 18.78
C PHE A 107 7.83 -3.23 19.96
N HIS A 108 7.24 -2.41 20.82
CA HIS A 108 7.81 -2.06 22.13
C HIS A 108 7.41 -3.11 23.18
N ASP A 109 8.40 -3.75 23.80
CA ASP A 109 8.19 -4.65 24.95
C ASP A 109 7.63 -3.86 26.16
N PRO A 110 7.04 -4.49 27.21
CA PRO A 110 6.58 -3.78 28.40
C PRO A 110 7.63 -2.88 29.09
N LYS A 111 8.92 -3.06 28.81
CA LYS A 111 10.01 -2.17 29.26
C LYS A 111 10.26 -0.95 28.34
N GLY A 112 9.49 -0.78 27.28
CA GLY A 112 9.63 0.27 26.27
C GLY A 112 10.74 0.03 25.23
N LEU A 113 11.48 -1.08 25.33
CA LEU A 113 12.55 -1.42 24.40
C LEU A 113 11.97 -1.97 23.09
N ARG A 114 12.52 -1.54 21.96
CA ARG A 114 12.15 -2.06 20.64
C ARG A 114 12.66 -3.49 20.49
N THR A 115 11.77 -4.39 20.12
CA THR A 115 12.06 -5.80 19.85
C THR A 115 11.25 -6.29 18.64
N SER A 116 11.55 -7.49 18.14
CA SER A 116 10.79 -8.14 17.08
C SER A 116 10.51 -9.61 17.39
N LEU A 117 9.39 -10.11 16.87
CA LEU A 117 9.00 -11.52 16.95
C LEU A 117 8.52 -12.02 15.60
N GLU A 118 9.00 -13.20 15.22
CA GLU A 118 8.62 -13.88 13.99
C GLU A 118 7.61 -14.99 14.26
N GLY A 119 6.60 -15.14 13.41
CA GLY A 119 5.61 -16.21 13.53
C GLY A 119 4.62 -16.21 12.38
N LEU A 120 3.70 -17.16 12.38
CA LEU A 120 2.61 -17.16 11.40
C LEU A 120 1.54 -16.18 11.84
N LEU A 121 1.15 -15.26 10.96
CA LEU A 121 0.10 -14.30 11.24
C LEU A 121 -1.23 -15.02 11.46
N LEU A 122 -1.85 -14.85 12.62
CA LEU A 122 -3.17 -15.43 12.87
C LEU A 122 -4.29 -14.43 12.58
N GLU A 123 -4.20 -13.24 13.17
CA GLU A 123 -5.23 -12.21 13.06
C GLU A 123 -4.71 -10.88 13.59
N ARG A 124 -5.35 -9.79 13.17
CA ARG A 124 -5.32 -8.49 13.84
C ARG A 124 -6.74 -8.09 14.19
N ASP A 125 -6.97 -7.75 15.45
CA ASP A 125 -8.23 -7.19 15.91
C ASP A 125 -8.03 -5.73 16.37
N ALA A 126 -9.01 -5.18 17.09
CA ALA A 126 -8.96 -3.81 17.59
C ALA A 126 -7.90 -3.63 18.70
N THR A 127 -7.52 -4.69 19.41
CA THR A 127 -6.66 -4.63 20.60
C THR A 127 -5.30 -5.26 20.39
N ASP A 128 -5.20 -6.32 19.59
CA ASP A 128 -4.01 -7.16 19.50
C ASP A 128 -3.70 -7.62 18.06
N VAL A 129 -2.40 -7.79 17.78
CA VAL A 129 -1.89 -8.62 16.69
C VAL A 129 -1.52 -9.99 17.26
N ARG A 130 -2.02 -11.06 16.63
CA ARG A 130 -1.84 -12.44 17.11
C ARG A 130 -0.96 -13.22 16.14
N LEU A 131 0.05 -13.88 16.69
CA LEU A 131 0.98 -14.74 15.95
C LEU A 131 0.94 -16.16 16.49
N ASN A 132 1.16 -17.15 15.63
CA ASN A 132 1.48 -18.50 16.04
C ASN A 132 3.00 -18.71 15.98
N GLN A 133 3.60 -18.91 17.15
CA GLN A 133 5.00 -19.29 17.29
C GLN A 133 5.07 -20.74 17.77
N ARG A 134 5.44 -21.66 16.85
CA ARG A 134 5.66 -23.09 17.16
C ARG A 134 4.49 -23.74 17.92
N GLY A 135 3.25 -23.42 17.54
CA GLY A 135 2.02 -23.95 18.15
C GLY A 135 1.50 -23.14 19.34
N ARG A 136 2.17 -22.06 19.76
CA ARG A 136 1.70 -21.14 20.80
C ARG A 136 1.20 -19.85 20.19
N THR A 137 0.02 -19.40 20.64
CA THR A 137 -0.50 -18.08 20.28
C THR A 137 0.15 -17.01 21.14
N VAL A 138 0.87 -16.10 20.50
CA VAL A 138 1.42 -14.89 21.12
C VAL A 138 0.54 -13.71 20.75
N ARG A 139 0.26 -12.85 21.73
CA ARG A 139 -0.55 -11.63 21.57
C ARG A 139 0.33 -10.42 21.80
N ILE A 140 0.30 -9.48 20.87
CA ILE A 140 1.05 -8.24 20.91
C ILE A 140 0.04 -7.10 20.89
N PRO A 141 -0.01 -6.24 21.92
CA PRO A 141 -0.94 -5.11 21.95
C PRO A 141 -0.72 -4.20 20.74
N ARG A 142 -1.81 -3.82 20.07
CA ARG A 142 -1.76 -3.02 18.84
C ARG A 142 -1.07 -1.66 19.04
N ASP A 143 -1.24 -1.06 20.20
CA ASP A 143 -0.60 0.21 20.58
C ASP A 143 0.94 0.10 20.68
N ALA A 144 1.45 -1.09 21.01
CA ALA A 144 2.88 -1.36 21.09
C ALA A 144 3.49 -1.70 19.73
N VAL A 145 2.68 -2.07 18.72
CA VAL A 145 3.16 -2.49 17.39
C VAL A 145 3.69 -1.29 16.63
N ILE A 146 4.94 -1.40 16.18
CA ILE A 146 5.61 -0.40 15.34
C ILE A 146 5.38 -0.74 13.87
N ARG A 147 5.53 -2.01 13.51
CA ARG A 147 5.50 -2.48 12.11
C ARG A 147 5.27 -3.98 12.05
N VAL A 148 4.55 -4.44 11.02
CA VAL A 148 4.40 -5.86 10.69
C VAL A 148 4.84 -6.08 9.26
N ARG A 149 5.76 -7.02 9.03
CA ARG A 149 6.34 -7.30 7.72
C ARG A 149 6.19 -8.78 7.37
N LEU A 150 5.80 -9.09 6.14
CA LEU A 150 5.93 -10.40 5.52
C LEU A 150 7.40 -10.79 5.41
N ILE A 151 7.70 -12.00 5.84
CA ILE A 151 9.04 -12.57 5.68
C ILE A 151 8.91 -13.86 4.88
N THR A 152 9.89 -14.14 4.03
CA THR A 152 10.01 -15.46 3.42
C THR A 152 10.49 -16.42 4.51
N PRO A 153 9.90 -17.62 4.66
CA PRO A 153 10.51 -18.62 5.52
C PRO A 153 11.90 -18.90 4.95
N ASP A 154 12.94 -18.71 5.77
CA ASP A 154 14.31 -19.00 5.37
C ASP A 154 14.37 -20.46 4.90
N GLY A 155 14.72 -20.64 3.62
CA GLY A 155 14.85 -21.93 2.97
C GLY A 155 16.06 -22.67 3.52
N SER A 156 15.95 -23.19 4.73
CA SER A 156 16.81 -24.24 5.24
C SER A 156 16.21 -25.60 4.88
N ALA A 157 16.36 -26.00 3.60
CA ALA A 157 16.38 -27.38 3.14
C ALA A 157 17.12 -27.48 1.79
#